data_AF-Q152V5-F1
#
_entry.id   AF-Q152V5-F1
#
_cell.length_a   1.000
_cell.length_b   1.000
_cell.length_c   1.000
_cell.angle_alpha   90.00
_cell.angle_beta   90.00
_cell.angle_gamma   90.00
#
_symmetry.space_group_name_H-M   'P 1'
#
loop_
_entity.id
_entity.type
_entity.pdbx_description
1 polymer ?
#
loop_
_entity_poly.entity_id
_entity_poly.type
_entity_poly.pdbx_seq_one_letter_code
_entity_poly.pdbx_strand_id
1 'polypeptide(L)'
;MTRPHLRVCSCTVVAVGPAFIAFKQQGMDPHAAGIATWQLGMAALVIMGVLKFVLSFFGEAVTRALPRAALLAISGSIALVLMGLLPLLETLRSPLVGFTTLGLLLYVLIAKGKLPVRGPGVLLAFVFGTVLYYGLGLAGLGAPGFHVPEWVPPQVVLPLPTLGFLDGLPTAMTYLPLLLPFGLLMVVGGINVSESARAAGDDYRTRDILLVEAVATLVAGVCGGVAQTTPYLGPATRVHSGSPDGSNLTAALNAGYSLGEGNLKYGPVAGLTWQKIKLDVYVAIDITTQAFQATPRHHTGAMVFGFLPSVAYLLAIKAPGWIGRADPLVLESRTSGSALPIQPGALIASRYATDGRKPNTIAPVW
;
A
#
# COMPACT_ATOMS: atom_id res chain seq x y z
N MET A 1 -10.42 -7.89 -24.23
CA MET A 1 -10.91 -8.30 -22.89
C MET A 1 -9.77 -8.16 -21.89
N THR A 2 -9.66 -7.02 -21.22
CA THR A 2 -8.58 -6.71 -20.27
C THR A 2 -9.09 -6.88 -18.84
N ARG A 3 -8.45 -7.79 -18.08
CA ARG A 3 -8.80 -8.08 -16.68
C ARG A 3 -8.45 -6.88 -15.79
N PRO A 4 -9.24 -6.56 -14.75
CA PRO A 4 -8.95 -5.46 -13.85
C PRO A 4 -7.83 -5.89 -12.89
N HIS A 5 -6.58 -5.56 -13.23
CA HIS A 5 -5.45 -5.76 -12.33
C HIS A 5 -5.58 -4.84 -11.11
N LEU A 6 -5.25 -5.41 -9.95
CA LEU A 6 -5.26 -4.78 -8.63
C LEU A 6 -4.38 -3.50 -8.66
N ARG A 7 -5.00 -2.32 -8.75
CA ARG A 7 -4.29 -1.04 -8.77
C ARG A 7 -3.93 -0.65 -7.35
N VAL A 8 -2.80 -1.15 -6.86
CA VAL A 8 -2.18 -0.66 -5.63
C VAL A 8 -1.52 0.69 -5.95
N CYS A 9 -1.90 1.74 -5.24
CA CYS A 9 -1.42 3.12 -5.40
C CYS A 9 0.11 3.19 -5.25
N SER A 10 0.82 3.19 -6.37
CA SER A 10 2.22 3.56 -6.47
C SER A 10 2.33 4.63 -7.54
N CYS A 11 3.31 5.55 -7.46
CA CYS A 11 3.60 6.50 -8.54
C CYS A 11 3.77 5.82 -9.91
N THR A 12 4.20 4.56 -9.89
CA THR A 12 4.28 3.67 -11.06
C THR A 12 2.91 3.47 -11.76
N VAL A 13 1.82 3.41 -11.00
CA VAL A 13 0.47 3.22 -11.56
C VAL A 13 -0.20 4.55 -11.91
N VAL A 14 0.12 5.59 -11.13
CA VAL A 14 -0.53 6.89 -11.19
C VAL A 14 0.07 7.79 -12.28
N ALA A 15 1.39 7.74 -12.50
CA ALA A 15 2.08 8.57 -13.51
C ALA A 15 2.78 7.72 -14.59
N VAL A 16 3.55 6.69 -14.21
CA VAL A 16 4.41 5.93 -15.15
C VAL A 16 3.58 5.14 -16.18
N GLY A 17 2.53 4.43 -15.77
CA GLY A 17 1.67 3.68 -16.69
C GLY A 17 0.99 4.55 -17.76
N PRO A 18 0.23 5.59 -17.39
CA PRO A 18 -0.36 6.53 -18.34
C PRO A 18 0.68 7.26 -19.21
N ALA A 19 1.81 7.66 -18.64
CA ALA A 19 2.88 8.33 -19.39
C ALA A 19 3.50 7.44 -20.47
N PHE A 20 3.73 6.15 -20.18
CA PHE A 20 4.23 5.21 -21.19
C PHE A 20 3.28 5.10 -22.38
N ILE A 21 1.96 5.03 -22.10
CA ILE A 21 0.94 5.00 -23.16
C ILE A 21 0.96 6.31 -23.95
N ALA A 22 1.06 7.46 -23.28
CA ALA A 22 1.13 8.76 -23.93
C ALA A 22 2.38 8.91 -24.82
N PHE A 23 3.56 8.48 -24.36
CA PHE A 23 4.79 8.52 -25.16
C PHE A 23 4.70 7.62 -26.40
N LYS A 24 4.07 6.44 -26.29
CA LYS A 24 3.79 5.61 -27.45
C LYS A 24 2.80 6.26 -28.43
N GLN A 25 1.79 6.95 -27.92
CA GLN A 25 0.83 7.70 -28.75
C GLN A 25 1.49 8.88 -29.48
N GLN A 26 2.59 9.42 -28.93
CA GLN A 26 3.42 10.43 -29.58
C GLN A 26 4.38 9.86 -30.64
N GLY A 27 4.31 8.56 -30.93
CA GLY A 27 5.10 7.91 -31.97
C GLY A 27 6.49 7.44 -31.53
N MET A 28 6.79 7.45 -30.22
CA MET A 28 8.07 6.90 -29.74
C MET A 28 8.10 5.38 -29.88
N ASP A 29 9.27 4.86 -30.22
CA ASP A 29 9.58 3.43 -30.16
C ASP A 29 9.36 2.88 -28.73
N PRO A 30 8.87 1.64 -28.54
CA PRO A 30 8.59 1.10 -27.21
C PRO A 30 9.78 1.12 -26.24
N HIS A 31 11.01 0.94 -26.73
CA HIS A 31 12.19 1.02 -25.89
C HIS A 31 12.46 2.46 -25.44
N ALA A 32 12.42 3.41 -26.37
CA ALA A 32 12.60 4.83 -26.08
C ALA A 32 11.51 5.37 -25.13
N ALA A 33 10.25 4.98 -25.34
CA ALA A 33 9.15 5.29 -24.43
C ALA A 33 9.39 4.70 -23.03
N GLY A 34 9.96 3.50 -22.95
CA GLY A 34 10.32 2.85 -21.69
C GLY A 34 11.36 3.66 -20.91
N ILE A 35 12.43 4.11 -21.57
CA ILE A 35 13.47 4.94 -20.97
C ILE A 35 12.90 6.28 -20.50
N ALA A 36 12.14 6.98 -21.35
CA ALA A 36 11.52 8.26 -20.99
C ALA A 36 10.57 8.13 -19.79
N THR A 37 9.80 7.04 -19.73
CA THR A 37 8.90 6.76 -18.60
C THR A 37 9.68 6.43 -17.32
N TRP A 38 10.79 5.70 -17.44
CA TRP A 38 11.67 5.40 -16.31
C TRP A 38 12.30 6.68 -15.74
N GLN A 39 12.84 7.55 -16.60
CA GLN A 39 13.38 8.85 -16.22
C GLN A 39 12.33 9.75 -15.56
N LEU A 40 11.10 9.78 -16.09
CA LEU A 40 9.96 10.44 -15.44
C LEU A 40 9.68 9.86 -14.04
N GLY A 41 9.74 8.54 -13.88
CA GLY A 41 9.56 7.87 -12.59
C GLY A 41 10.64 8.25 -11.57
N MET A 42 11.90 8.34 -12.01
CA MET A 42 13.02 8.82 -11.19
C MET A 42 12.81 10.26 -10.75
N ALA A 43 12.45 11.14 -11.70
CA ALA A 43 12.18 12.55 -11.44
C ALA A 43 11.03 12.74 -10.44
N ALA A 44 9.95 11.99 -10.62
CA ALA A 44 8.81 11.98 -9.70
C ALA A 44 9.23 11.59 -8.27
N LEU A 45 10.08 10.57 -8.13
CA LEU A 45 10.63 10.14 -6.84
C LEU A 45 11.49 11.22 -6.18
N VAL A 46 12.34 11.90 -6.95
CA VAL A 46 13.16 13.01 -6.43
C VAL A 46 12.26 14.16 -5.95
N ILE A 47 11.27 14.58 -6.75
CA ILE A 47 10.31 15.64 -6.38
C ILE A 47 9.57 15.28 -5.08
N MET A 48 9.05 14.06 -4.99
CA MET A 48 8.38 13.59 -3.78
C MET A 48 9.33 13.44 -2.60
N GLY A 49 10.58 13.03 -2.84
CA GLY A 49 11.61 12.96 -1.81
C GLY A 49 11.91 14.33 -1.22
N VAL A 50 12.01 15.37 -2.07
CA VAL A 50 12.16 16.76 -1.63
C VAL A 50 10.93 17.21 -0.84
N LEU A 51 9.73 16.94 -1.34
CA LEU A 51 8.48 17.26 -0.64
C LEU A 51 8.44 16.60 0.74
N LYS A 52 8.71 15.29 0.81
CA LYS A 52 8.74 14.51 2.07
C LYS A 52 9.80 15.04 3.03
N PHE A 53 10.96 15.42 2.52
CA PHE A 53 12.02 16.00 3.33
C PHE A 53 11.54 17.28 4.01
N VAL A 54 10.92 18.19 3.26
CA VAL A 54 10.33 19.42 3.82
C VAL A 54 9.20 19.10 4.81
N LEU A 55 8.30 18.18 4.47
CA LEU A 55 7.17 17.82 5.33
C LEU A 55 7.57 17.04 6.59
N SER A 56 8.73 16.38 6.59
CA SER A 56 9.22 15.60 7.74
C SER A 56 9.36 16.44 9.00
N PHE A 57 9.71 17.74 8.86
CA PHE A 57 9.83 18.68 9.95
C PHE A 57 8.49 19.05 10.59
N PHE A 58 7.37 18.85 9.88
CA PHE A 58 6.02 19.14 10.36
C PHE A 58 5.29 17.89 10.86
N GLY A 59 5.86 16.69 10.71
CA GLY A 59 5.21 15.44 11.09
C GLY A 59 4.81 15.37 12.56
N GLU A 60 5.62 15.95 13.44
CA GLU A 60 5.34 15.99 14.89
C GLU A 60 4.14 16.89 15.23
N ALA A 61 3.96 18.00 14.51
CA ALA A 61 2.79 18.86 14.68
C ALA A 61 1.49 18.11 14.33
N VAL A 62 1.52 17.31 13.26
CA VAL A 62 0.38 16.48 12.84
C VAL A 62 0.05 15.41 13.89
N THR A 63 1.05 14.70 14.42
CA THR A 63 0.83 13.71 15.49
C THR A 63 0.25 14.31 16.77
N ARG A 64 0.55 15.58 17.06
CA ARG A 64 -0.01 16.29 18.23
C ARG A 64 -1.43 16.80 17.97
N ALA A 65 -1.76 17.13 16.72
CA ALA A 65 -3.07 17.63 16.33
C ALA A 65 -4.13 16.53 16.21
N LEU A 66 -3.73 15.31 15.86
CA LEU A 66 -4.64 14.20 15.61
C LEU A 66 -4.74 13.24 16.80
N PRO A 67 -5.94 12.77 17.16
CA PRO A 67 -6.09 11.76 18.20
C PRO A 67 -5.52 10.43 17.72
N ARG A 68 -4.84 9.71 18.62
CA ARG A 68 -4.28 8.37 18.35
C ARG A 68 -5.27 7.42 17.67
N ALA A 69 -6.53 7.45 18.09
CA ALA A 69 -7.60 6.62 17.54
C ALA A 69 -7.78 6.83 16.02
N ALA A 70 -7.62 8.07 15.52
CA ALA A 70 -7.75 8.37 14.09
C ALA A 70 -6.59 7.79 13.28
N LEU A 71 -5.36 7.92 13.77
CA LEU A 71 -4.16 7.39 13.11
C LEU A 71 -4.16 5.87 13.06
N LEU A 72 -4.50 5.22 14.19
CA LEU A 72 -4.55 3.76 14.29
C LEU A 72 -5.74 3.14 13.54
N ALA A 73 -6.88 3.83 13.46
CA ALA A 73 -8.02 3.36 12.68
C ALA A 73 -7.70 3.23 11.18
N ILE A 74 -6.94 4.17 10.63
CA ILE A 74 -6.53 4.14 9.22
C ILE A 74 -5.63 2.93 8.97
N SER A 75 -4.57 2.75 9.76
CA SER A 75 -3.66 1.61 9.65
C SER A 75 -4.38 0.27 9.84
N GLY A 76 -5.19 0.14 10.90
CA GLY A 76 -5.93 -1.08 11.21
C GLY A 76 -6.95 -1.44 10.14
N SER A 77 -7.60 -0.45 9.53
CA SER A 77 -8.60 -0.69 8.48
C SER A 77 -7.97 -1.06 7.14
N ILE A 78 -6.90 -0.36 6.71
CA ILE A 78 -6.16 -0.71 5.49
C ILE A 78 -5.56 -2.10 5.63
N ALA A 79 -4.99 -2.42 6.80
CA ALA A 79 -4.45 -3.72 7.12
C ALA A 79 -5.54 -4.80 6.98
N LEU A 80 -6.68 -4.70 7.68
CA LEU A 80 -7.72 -5.73 7.60
C LEU A 80 -8.36 -5.84 6.21
N VAL A 81 -8.78 -4.70 5.66
CA VAL A 81 -9.68 -4.64 4.49
C VAL A 81 -8.92 -4.79 3.18
N LEU A 82 -7.73 -4.21 3.06
CA LEU A 82 -6.95 -4.29 1.81
C LEU A 82 -5.87 -5.36 1.90
N MET A 83 -5.08 -5.38 2.97
CA MET A 83 -3.99 -6.36 3.12
C MET A 83 -4.51 -7.73 3.56
N GLY A 84 -5.54 -7.82 4.40
CA GLY A 84 -6.10 -9.10 4.84
C GLY A 84 -7.03 -9.71 3.78
N LEU A 85 -8.09 -8.98 3.42
CA LEU A 85 -9.17 -9.54 2.61
C LEU A 85 -8.76 -9.80 1.15
N LEU A 86 -7.99 -8.94 0.48
CA LEU A 86 -7.67 -9.15 -0.94
C LEU A 86 -6.80 -10.42 -1.17
N PRO A 87 -5.72 -10.66 -0.41
CA PRO A 87 -4.96 -11.91 -0.49
C PRO A 87 -5.76 -13.12 -0.03
N LEU A 88 -6.66 -12.97 0.95
CA LEU A 88 -7.60 -14.04 1.30
C LEU A 88 -8.49 -14.44 0.11
N LEU A 89 -9.06 -13.47 -0.61
CA LEU A 89 -9.84 -13.74 -1.81
C LEU A 89 -9.02 -14.42 -2.92
N GLU A 90 -7.73 -14.09 -3.05
CA GLU A 90 -6.84 -14.78 -3.98
C GLU A 90 -6.58 -16.22 -3.54
N THR A 91 -6.40 -16.44 -2.25
CA THR A 91 -6.23 -17.76 -1.63
C THR A 91 -7.45 -18.65 -1.90
N LEU A 92 -8.65 -18.08 -1.90
CA LEU A 92 -9.90 -18.78 -2.25
C LEU A 92 -9.98 -19.22 -3.72
N ARG A 93 -9.15 -18.69 -4.63
CA ARG A 93 -9.13 -19.17 -6.03
C ARG A 93 -8.48 -20.55 -6.17
N SER A 94 -7.64 -20.94 -5.22
CA SER A 94 -7.13 -22.30 -5.08
C SER A 94 -7.40 -22.79 -3.66
N PRO A 95 -8.65 -23.17 -3.32
CA PRO A 95 -9.04 -23.46 -1.94
C PRO A 95 -8.14 -24.50 -1.27
N LEU A 96 -7.76 -25.57 -2.00
CA LEU A 96 -6.98 -26.66 -1.43
C LEU A 96 -5.57 -26.22 -1.04
N VAL A 97 -4.85 -25.52 -1.94
CA VAL A 97 -3.49 -25.01 -1.66
C VAL A 97 -3.57 -23.86 -0.65
N GLY A 98 -4.55 -22.99 -0.86
CA GLY A 98 -4.72 -21.76 -0.11
C GLY A 98 -5.07 -22.00 1.36
N PHE A 99 -6.12 -22.78 1.64
CA PHE A 99 -6.53 -23.06 3.02
C PHE A 99 -5.55 -23.94 3.77
N THR A 100 -4.88 -24.90 3.11
CA THR A 100 -3.86 -25.72 3.78
C THR A 100 -2.64 -24.87 4.15
N THR A 101 -2.16 -24.02 3.24
CA THR A 101 -1.04 -23.11 3.51
C THR A 101 -1.41 -22.05 4.55
N LEU A 102 -2.60 -21.44 4.44
CA LEU A 102 -3.09 -20.47 5.43
C LEU A 102 -3.27 -21.13 6.80
N GLY A 103 -3.88 -22.31 6.87
CA GLY A 103 -4.07 -23.05 8.12
C GLY A 103 -2.73 -23.39 8.80
N LEU A 104 -1.75 -23.83 8.02
CA LEU A 104 -0.40 -24.09 8.50
C LEU A 104 0.27 -22.82 9.03
N LEU A 105 0.11 -21.69 8.34
CA LEU A 105 0.61 -20.39 8.78
C LEU A 105 -0.05 -19.93 10.09
N LEU A 106 -1.37 -20.05 10.21
CA LEU A 106 -2.09 -19.71 11.43
C LEU A 106 -1.68 -20.62 12.59
N TYR A 107 -1.45 -21.92 12.34
CA TYR A 107 -0.93 -22.85 13.34
C TYR A 107 0.45 -22.44 13.86
N VAL A 108 1.37 -22.11 12.95
CA VAL A 108 2.74 -21.72 13.31
C VAL A 108 2.78 -20.36 14.00
N LEU A 109 2.07 -19.37 13.46
CA LEU A 109 2.20 -17.98 13.90
C LEU A 109 1.27 -17.62 15.07
N ILE A 110 0.01 -18.06 15.02
CA ILE A 110 -0.98 -17.75 16.07
C ILE A 110 -0.96 -18.79 17.18
N ALA A 111 -1.10 -20.07 16.82
CA ALA A 111 -1.13 -21.14 17.81
C ALA A 111 0.26 -21.50 18.37
N LYS A 112 1.33 -20.89 17.83
CA LYS A 112 2.74 -21.18 18.18
C LYS A 112 3.06 -22.67 18.15
N GLY A 113 2.42 -23.38 17.22
CA GLY A 113 2.55 -24.81 17.03
C GLY A 113 3.95 -25.19 16.57
N LYS A 114 4.43 -26.35 17.04
CA LYS A 114 5.74 -26.87 16.65
C LYS A 114 5.59 -27.72 15.39
N LEU A 115 6.38 -27.43 14.37
CA LEU A 115 6.47 -28.28 13.18
C LEU A 115 7.36 -29.50 13.45
N PRO A 116 7.09 -30.65 12.79
CA PRO A 116 7.91 -31.86 12.94
C PRO A 116 9.33 -31.67 12.40
N VAL A 117 9.51 -30.72 11.48
CA VAL A 117 10.80 -30.29 10.92
C VAL A 117 11.30 -29.04 11.62
N ARG A 118 12.61 -29.02 11.92
CA ARG A 118 13.29 -27.86 12.51
C ARG A 118 13.54 -26.80 11.45
N GLY A 119 13.00 -25.59 11.64
CA GLY A 119 13.26 -24.46 10.76
C GLY A 119 12.34 -23.26 11.02
N PRO A 120 12.56 -22.12 10.35
CA PRO A 120 11.68 -20.97 10.43
C PRO A 120 10.28 -21.35 9.93
N GLY A 121 9.27 -21.33 10.79
CA GLY A 121 7.97 -21.90 10.47
C GLY A 121 7.26 -21.24 9.27
N VAL A 122 7.48 -19.94 9.04
CA VAL A 122 6.98 -19.22 7.85
C VAL A 122 7.62 -19.76 6.57
N LEU A 123 8.95 -19.98 6.58
CA LEU A 123 9.68 -20.54 5.44
C LEU A 123 9.20 -21.95 5.13
N LEU A 124 9.02 -22.77 6.17
CA LEU A 124 8.52 -24.13 6.02
C LEU A 124 7.09 -24.17 5.45
N ALA A 125 6.21 -23.31 5.95
CA ALA A 125 4.84 -23.21 5.43
C ALA A 125 4.82 -22.72 3.97
N PHE A 126 5.70 -21.79 3.61
CA PHE A 126 5.89 -21.34 2.23
C PHE A 126 6.34 -22.49 1.32
N VAL A 127 7.44 -23.17 1.67
CA VAL A 127 7.95 -24.30 0.88
C VAL A 127 6.87 -25.37 0.71
N PHE A 128 6.14 -25.69 1.78
CA PHE A 128 5.01 -26.62 1.71
C PHE A 128 3.93 -26.15 0.73
N GLY A 129 3.49 -24.89 0.82
CA GLY A 129 2.49 -24.33 -0.09
C GLY A 129 2.96 -24.30 -1.55
N THR A 130 4.23 -23.97 -1.79
CA THR A 130 4.84 -23.99 -3.12
C THR A 130 4.88 -25.40 -3.71
N VAL A 131 5.37 -26.38 -2.94
CA VAL A 131 5.39 -27.79 -3.36
C VAL A 131 3.98 -28.29 -3.65
N LEU A 132 3.01 -27.94 -2.80
CA LEU A 132 1.62 -28.33 -3.00
C LEU A 132 1.02 -27.68 -4.25
N TYR A 133 1.28 -26.40 -4.49
CA TYR A 133 0.81 -25.67 -5.68
C TYR A 133 1.33 -26.28 -6.98
N TYR A 134 2.65 -26.45 -7.09
CA TYR A 134 3.27 -27.01 -8.29
C TYR A 134 2.99 -28.51 -8.43
N GLY A 135 2.95 -29.26 -7.33
CA GLY A 135 2.61 -30.69 -7.33
C GLY A 135 1.20 -30.94 -7.86
N LEU A 136 0.20 -30.19 -7.38
CA LEU A 136 -1.17 -30.27 -7.88
C LEU A 136 -1.28 -29.75 -9.32
N GLY A 137 -0.56 -28.66 -9.64
CA GLY A 137 -0.50 -28.09 -10.98
C GLY A 137 0.02 -29.08 -12.02
N LEU A 138 1.13 -29.76 -11.74
CA LEU A 138 1.72 -30.78 -12.61
C LEU A 138 0.88 -32.06 -12.69
N ALA A 139 0.14 -32.40 -11.63
CA ALA A 139 -0.78 -33.54 -11.61
C ALA A 139 -2.11 -33.28 -12.35
N GLY A 140 -2.31 -32.09 -12.94
CA GLY A 140 -3.56 -31.72 -13.61
C GLY A 140 -4.72 -31.37 -12.66
N LEU A 141 -4.46 -31.33 -11.35
CA LEU A 141 -5.41 -30.96 -10.29
C LEU A 141 -5.21 -29.50 -9.81
N GLY A 142 -4.47 -28.70 -10.59
CA GLY A 142 -4.09 -27.34 -10.27
C GLY A 142 -5.22 -26.32 -10.38
N ALA A 143 -4.95 -25.11 -9.88
CA ALA A 143 -5.85 -23.98 -10.07
C ALA A 143 -6.03 -23.64 -11.57
N PRO A 144 -7.20 -23.10 -11.98
CA PRO A 144 -7.42 -22.67 -13.35
C PRO A 144 -6.35 -21.66 -13.81
N GLY A 145 -5.69 -21.95 -14.93
CA GLY A 145 -4.62 -21.10 -15.48
C GLY A 145 -3.22 -21.37 -14.93
N PHE A 146 -2.99 -22.53 -14.28
CA PHE A 146 -1.65 -22.99 -13.95
C PHE A 146 -0.77 -23.06 -15.19
N HIS A 147 0.42 -22.46 -15.09
CA HIS A 147 1.48 -22.55 -16.07
C HIS A 147 2.81 -22.55 -15.33
N VAL A 148 3.77 -23.29 -15.86
CA VAL A 148 5.13 -23.26 -15.34
C VAL A 148 5.74 -21.91 -15.77
N PRO A 149 6.28 -21.12 -14.83
CA PRO A 149 6.89 -19.84 -15.17
C PRO A 149 8.09 -20.06 -16.11
N GLU A 150 8.18 -19.23 -17.14
CA GLU A 150 9.33 -19.24 -18.04
C GLU A 150 10.60 -18.86 -17.27
N TRP A 151 11.69 -19.57 -17.55
CA TRP A 151 12.98 -19.23 -17.00
C TRP A 151 13.50 -17.94 -17.63
N VAL A 152 13.63 -16.89 -16.81
CA VAL A 152 14.31 -15.65 -17.19
C VAL A 152 15.65 -15.61 -16.45
N PRO A 153 16.79 -15.50 -17.15
CA PRO A 153 18.10 -15.48 -16.51
C PRO A 153 18.23 -14.25 -15.58
N PRO A 154 18.78 -14.42 -14.37
CA PRO A 154 18.96 -13.31 -13.45
C PRO A 154 19.95 -12.30 -14.03
N GLN A 155 19.56 -11.02 -14.00
CA GLN A 155 20.45 -9.92 -14.36
C GLN A 155 20.88 -9.19 -13.09
N VAL A 156 22.20 -9.03 -12.94
CA VAL A 156 22.76 -8.22 -11.85
C VAL A 156 22.85 -6.79 -12.35
N VAL A 157 22.01 -5.92 -11.78
CA VAL A 157 22.02 -4.48 -12.04
C VAL A 157 22.38 -3.78 -10.75
N LEU A 158 23.47 -3.02 -10.77
CA LEU A 158 23.89 -2.22 -9.63
C LEU A 158 23.14 -0.89 -9.64
N PRO A 159 22.47 -0.49 -8.53
CA PRO A 159 21.73 0.77 -8.46
C PRO A 159 22.70 1.94 -8.25
N LEU A 160 23.48 2.24 -9.29
CA LEU A 160 24.40 3.37 -9.28
C LEU A 160 23.62 4.68 -9.41
N PRO A 161 24.05 5.76 -8.74
CA PRO A 161 23.46 7.08 -8.93
C PRO A 161 23.65 7.52 -10.38
N THR A 162 22.58 7.98 -11.00
CA THR A 162 22.58 8.50 -12.37
C THR A 162 21.85 9.84 -12.44
N LEU A 163 22.13 10.61 -13.50
CA LEU A 163 21.45 11.88 -13.76
C LEU A 163 20.14 11.72 -14.56
N GLY A 164 19.66 10.49 -14.78
CA GLY A 164 18.46 10.24 -15.60
C GLY A 164 17.18 10.90 -15.07
N PHE A 165 17.13 11.26 -13.79
CA PHE A 165 16.02 12.04 -13.25
C PHE A 165 15.95 13.47 -13.82
N LEU A 166 17.09 14.07 -14.22
CA LEU A 166 17.11 15.40 -14.82
C LEU A 166 16.38 15.42 -16.17
N ASP A 167 16.55 14.37 -16.96
CA ASP A 167 15.87 14.21 -18.25
C ASP A 167 14.35 14.05 -18.09
N GLY A 168 13.93 13.44 -16.98
CA GLY A 168 12.51 13.26 -16.64
C GLY A 168 11.85 14.47 -15.98
N LEU A 169 12.62 15.45 -15.47
CA LEU A 169 12.09 16.60 -14.74
C LEU A 169 11.07 17.43 -15.54
N PRO A 170 11.30 17.78 -16.82
CA PRO A 170 10.35 18.57 -17.60
C PRO A 170 8.98 17.91 -17.69
N THR A 171 8.93 16.60 -17.93
CA THR A 171 7.68 15.85 -17.96
C THR A 171 7.08 15.71 -16.56
N ALA A 172 7.91 15.51 -15.52
CA ALA A 172 7.44 15.37 -14.15
C ALA A 172 6.73 16.62 -13.63
N MET A 173 7.14 17.81 -14.08
CA MET A 173 6.47 19.07 -13.75
C MET A 173 5.01 19.10 -14.22
N THR A 174 4.68 18.46 -15.35
CA THR A 174 3.29 18.33 -15.81
C THR A 174 2.44 17.45 -14.89
N TYR A 175 3.07 16.50 -14.17
CA TYR A 175 2.42 15.62 -13.21
C TYR A 175 2.43 16.15 -11.77
N LEU A 176 2.95 17.36 -11.51
CA LEU A 176 3.05 17.91 -10.16
C LEU A 176 1.72 17.94 -9.39
N PRO A 177 0.56 18.29 -9.99
CA PRO A 177 -0.74 18.25 -9.31
C PRO A 177 -1.15 16.85 -8.82
N LEU A 178 -0.55 15.81 -9.39
CA LEU A 178 -0.78 14.41 -9.03
C LEU A 178 0.27 13.90 -8.04
N LEU A 179 1.53 14.31 -8.22
CA LEU A 179 2.65 13.91 -7.37
C LEU A 179 2.58 14.53 -5.97
N LEU A 180 2.18 15.81 -5.85
CA LEU A 180 2.14 16.49 -4.55
C LEU A 180 1.11 15.88 -3.58
N PRO A 181 -0.16 15.64 -3.96
CA PRO A 181 -1.12 15.00 -3.06
C PRO A 181 -0.73 13.57 -2.72
N PHE A 182 -0.17 12.82 -3.67
CA PHE A 182 0.31 11.48 -3.41
C PHE A 182 1.51 11.47 -2.45
N GLY A 183 2.47 12.38 -2.63
CA GLY A 183 3.60 12.56 -1.71
C GLY A 183 3.14 12.94 -0.30
N LEU A 184 2.16 13.84 -0.18
CA LEU A 184 1.54 14.20 1.10
C LEU A 184 0.86 12.98 1.76
N LEU A 185 0.08 12.22 0.99
CA LEU A 185 -0.55 10.98 1.46
C LEU A 185 0.49 9.99 2.02
N MET A 186 1.65 9.88 1.37
CA MET A 186 2.73 9.01 1.82
C MET A 186 3.37 9.49 3.14
N VAL A 187 3.50 10.81 3.36
CA VAL A 187 3.94 11.35 4.66
C VAL A 187 2.94 11.02 5.76
N VAL A 188 1.64 11.18 5.49
CA VAL A 188 0.58 10.76 6.42
C VAL A 188 0.66 9.27 6.70
N GLY A 189 0.95 8.46 5.69
CA GLY A 189 1.27 7.03 5.85
C GLY A 189 2.43 6.79 6.82
N GLY A 190 3.55 7.50 6.64
CA GLY A 190 4.71 7.41 7.54
C GLY A 190 4.39 7.82 8.99
N ILE A 191 3.54 8.84 9.17
CA ILE A 191 3.04 9.24 10.49
C ILE A 191 2.23 8.12 11.13
N ASN A 192 1.31 7.49 10.39
CA ASN A 192 0.53 6.37 10.89
C ASN A 192 1.41 5.17 11.27
N VAL A 193 2.50 4.93 10.53
CA VAL A 193 3.48 3.88 10.88
C VAL A 193 4.21 4.23 12.17
N SER A 194 4.67 5.48 12.35
CA SER A 194 5.30 5.91 13.60
C SER A 194 4.37 5.75 14.81
N GLU A 195 3.08 6.06 14.65
CA GLU A 195 2.10 5.90 15.72
C GLU A 195 1.83 4.42 16.05
N SER A 196 1.82 3.56 15.02
CA SER A 196 1.71 2.11 15.19
C SER A 196 2.94 1.53 15.89
N ALA A 197 4.15 1.99 15.55
CA ALA A 197 5.38 1.59 16.22
C ALA A 197 5.36 2.00 17.71
N ARG A 198 4.93 3.23 18.00
CA ARG A 198 4.73 3.70 19.37
C ARG A 198 3.67 2.90 20.12
N ALA A 199 2.63 2.42 19.44
CA ALA A 199 1.65 1.50 20.01
C ALA A 199 2.20 0.11 20.32
N ALA A 200 3.22 -0.32 19.59
CA ALA A 200 3.97 -1.55 19.85
C ALA A 200 5.02 -1.42 20.96
N GLY A 201 5.28 -0.21 21.45
CA GLY A 201 6.31 0.07 22.46
C GLY A 201 7.63 0.60 21.89
N ASP A 202 7.68 0.95 20.61
CA ASP A 202 8.86 1.47 19.93
C ASP A 202 8.75 3.00 19.71
N ASP A 203 9.29 3.77 20.64
CA ASP A 203 9.12 5.23 20.72
C ASP A 203 10.25 5.99 20.02
N TYR A 204 10.21 5.97 18.69
CA TYR A 204 11.07 6.81 17.85
C TYR A 204 10.38 8.14 17.52
N ARG A 205 11.19 9.20 17.38
CA ARG A 205 10.70 10.52 16.96
C ARG A 205 10.16 10.45 15.53
N THR A 206 8.90 10.81 15.34
CA THR A 206 8.22 10.84 14.03
C THR A 206 9.02 11.59 12.97
N ARG A 207 9.58 12.75 13.32
CA ARG A 207 10.41 13.55 12.41
C ARG A 207 11.60 12.75 11.87
N ASP A 208 12.28 12.02 12.73
CA ASP A 208 13.51 11.31 12.37
C ASP A 208 13.17 10.10 11.48
N ILE A 209 12.06 9.40 11.74
CA ILE A 209 11.52 8.35 10.85
C ILE A 209 11.22 8.93 9.46
N LEU A 210 10.46 10.02 9.39
CA LEU A 210 10.04 10.64 8.13
C LEU A 210 11.24 11.20 7.35
N LEU A 211 12.25 11.73 8.05
CA LEU A 211 13.46 12.25 7.42
C LEU A 211 14.29 11.11 6.79
N VAL A 212 14.48 9.99 7.52
CA VAL A 212 15.15 8.80 6.98
C VAL A 212 14.38 8.27 5.77
N GLU A 213 13.06 8.22 5.84
CA GLU A 213 12.21 7.81 4.73
C GLU A 213 12.38 8.73 3.51
N ALA A 214 12.39 10.05 3.72
CA ALA A 214 12.57 11.05 2.67
C ALA A 214 13.96 10.95 2.00
N VAL A 215 15.03 10.82 2.80
CA VAL A 215 16.39 10.62 2.29
C VAL A 215 16.49 9.31 1.51
N ALA A 216 15.92 8.23 2.02
CA ALA A 216 15.87 6.96 1.28
C ALA A 216 15.10 7.09 -0.04
N THR A 217 14.02 7.90 -0.06
CA THR A 217 13.25 8.20 -1.28
C THR A 217 14.12 8.94 -2.31
N LEU A 218 14.87 9.95 -1.87
CA LEU A 218 15.77 10.74 -2.73
C LEU A 218 16.89 9.88 -3.31
N VAL A 219 17.57 9.11 -2.46
CA VAL A 219 18.64 8.19 -2.87
C VAL A 219 18.09 7.16 -3.86
N ALA A 220 16.91 6.58 -3.59
CA ALA A 220 16.26 5.66 -4.52
C ALA A 220 15.98 6.34 -5.88
N GLY A 221 15.45 7.56 -5.90
CA GLY A 221 15.20 8.30 -7.14
C GLY A 221 16.46 8.54 -7.98
N VAL A 222 17.55 8.96 -7.34
CA VAL A 222 18.85 9.19 -8.03
C VAL A 222 19.47 7.87 -8.51
N CYS A 223 19.26 6.76 -7.79
CA CYS A 223 19.76 5.43 -8.12
C CYS A 223 18.85 4.63 -9.09
N GLY A 224 17.91 5.27 -9.79
CA GLY A 224 17.08 4.61 -10.80
C GLY A 224 15.76 4.01 -10.29
N GLY A 225 15.40 4.31 -9.04
CA GLY A 225 14.12 3.91 -8.46
C GLY A 225 12.94 4.60 -9.14
N VAL A 226 11.81 3.90 -9.20
CA VAL A 226 10.51 4.42 -9.69
C VAL A 226 9.35 4.10 -8.74
N ALA A 227 9.66 3.53 -7.58
CA ALA A 227 8.72 3.11 -6.56
C ALA A 227 9.00 3.84 -5.24
N GLN A 228 7.93 4.29 -4.59
CA GLN A 228 8.01 5.07 -3.36
C GLN A 228 8.54 4.22 -2.19
N THR A 229 9.44 4.79 -1.40
CA THR A 229 9.85 4.18 -0.13
C THR A 229 8.86 4.52 0.97
N THR A 230 8.70 3.61 1.92
CA THR A 230 7.87 3.80 3.11
C THR A 230 8.39 2.89 4.23
N PRO A 231 8.26 3.29 5.51
CA PRO A 231 8.65 2.45 6.63
C PRO A 231 7.75 1.21 6.67
N TYR A 232 8.28 0.10 7.18
CA TYR A 232 7.52 -1.13 7.27
C TYR A 232 6.44 -1.02 8.36
N LEU A 233 5.18 -1.32 8.01
CA LEU A 233 4.07 -1.40 8.95
C LEU A 233 3.92 -2.84 9.44
N GLY A 234 3.93 -3.04 10.76
CA GLY A 234 3.80 -4.34 11.40
C GLY A 234 4.75 -4.49 12.59
N PRO A 235 4.80 -5.69 13.21
CA PRO A 235 5.66 -5.94 14.35
C PRO A 235 7.14 -5.73 13.98
N ALA A 236 7.90 -5.13 14.91
CA ALA A 236 9.33 -4.91 14.73
C ALA A 236 10.02 -6.26 14.51
N THR A 237 10.52 -6.48 13.29
CA THR A 237 11.22 -7.72 12.93
C THR A 237 12.69 -7.71 13.35
N ARG A 238 13.24 -6.52 13.64
CA ARG A 238 14.61 -6.32 14.12
C ARG A 238 14.62 -5.13 15.08
N VAL A 239 15.22 -5.32 16.24
CA VAL A 239 15.48 -4.26 17.23
C VAL A 239 16.97 -3.96 17.19
N HIS A 240 17.32 -2.69 17.16
CA HIS A 240 18.71 -2.24 17.21
C HIS A 240 18.86 -1.18 18.29
N SER A 241 19.80 -1.39 19.20
CA SER A 241 20.31 -0.34 20.09
C SER A 241 21.33 0.50 19.31
N GLY A 242 21.11 1.80 19.19
CA GLY A 242 22.04 2.69 18.49
C GLY A 242 23.44 2.62 19.10
N SER A 243 24.46 2.44 18.26
CA SER A 243 25.87 2.55 18.67
C SER A 243 26.54 3.67 17.86
N PRO A 244 27.15 4.69 18.50
CA PRO A 244 27.77 5.83 17.82
C PRO A 244 28.97 5.47 16.91
N ASP A 245 29.56 4.29 17.10
CA ASP A 245 30.73 3.78 16.39
C ASP A 245 30.40 2.99 15.12
N GLY A 246 29.11 2.85 14.77
CA GLY A 246 28.68 2.08 13.61
C GLY A 246 28.79 0.57 13.75
N SER A 247 29.15 0.03 14.93
CA SER A 247 29.24 -1.42 15.19
C SER A 247 27.90 -2.15 15.07
N ASN A 248 26.79 -1.40 15.11
CA ASN A 248 25.44 -1.90 14.89
C ASN A 248 24.83 -1.41 13.57
N LEU A 249 25.65 -1.10 12.55
CA LEU A 249 25.15 -0.74 11.23
C LEU A 249 24.65 -1.98 10.49
N THR A 250 23.33 -2.20 10.49
CA THR A 250 22.72 -3.20 9.60
C THR A 250 22.59 -2.62 8.18
N ALA A 251 23.43 -3.10 7.27
CA ALA A 251 23.22 -2.97 5.83
C ALA A 251 22.43 -4.18 5.30
N ALA A 252 21.45 -3.94 4.43
CA ALA A 252 20.56 -4.97 3.89
C ALA A 252 20.57 -4.96 2.35
N LEU A 253 20.93 -6.07 1.69
CA LEU A 253 21.08 -6.23 0.21
C LEU A 253 20.12 -7.27 -0.43
N ASN A 254 18.92 -6.92 -0.91
CA ASN A 254 17.81 -7.84 -1.35
C ASN A 254 18.11 -8.24 -2.79
N ALA A 255 17.50 -9.34 -3.21
CA ALA A 255 17.06 -9.51 -4.59
C ALA A 255 15.53 -9.55 -4.60
N GLY A 256 14.90 -8.69 -5.40
CA GLY A 256 13.43 -8.62 -5.52
C GLY A 256 12.87 -9.73 -6.42
N TYR A 257 12.21 -10.71 -5.83
CA TYR A 257 11.33 -11.65 -6.55
C TYR A 257 9.88 -11.20 -6.38
N SER A 258 9.17 -10.92 -7.47
CA SER A 258 7.73 -10.63 -7.46
C SER A 258 6.97 -11.88 -7.91
N LEU A 259 6.16 -12.46 -7.01
CA LEU A 259 5.28 -13.58 -7.36
C LEU A 259 3.88 -13.03 -7.66
N GLY A 260 3.67 -12.64 -8.92
CA GLY A 260 2.37 -12.18 -9.41
C GLY A 260 1.67 -13.27 -10.21
N GLU A 261 0.41 -13.59 -9.89
CA GLU A 261 -0.46 -14.47 -10.70
C GLU A 261 0.16 -15.84 -11.07
N GLY A 262 0.94 -16.44 -10.16
CA GLY A 262 1.62 -17.73 -10.40
C GLY A 262 2.95 -17.64 -11.15
N ASN A 263 3.37 -16.44 -11.55
CA ASN A 263 4.67 -16.19 -12.19
C ASN A 263 5.68 -15.60 -11.23
N LEU A 264 6.86 -16.23 -11.17
CA LEU A 264 8.07 -15.65 -10.60
C LEU A 264 8.60 -14.60 -11.58
N LYS A 265 8.30 -13.32 -11.36
CA LYS A 265 8.85 -12.19 -12.11
C LYS A 265 9.98 -11.56 -11.30
N TYR A 266 11.19 -11.53 -11.85
CA TYR A 266 12.32 -10.85 -11.22
C TYR A 266 12.21 -9.33 -11.45
N GLY A 267 12.34 -8.54 -10.40
CA GLY A 267 12.44 -7.08 -10.51
C GLY A 267 13.88 -6.62 -10.22
N PRO A 268 14.42 -5.63 -10.94
CA PRO A 268 15.74 -5.07 -10.64
C PRO A 268 15.63 -4.12 -9.45
N VAL A 269 15.55 -4.63 -8.22
CA VAL A 269 15.70 -3.80 -7.03
C VAL A 269 16.38 -4.59 -5.92
N ALA A 270 17.47 -4.03 -5.41
CA ALA A 270 18.17 -4.52 -4.24
C ALA A 270 17.71 -3.83 -2.93
N GLY A 271 17.64 -4.62 -1.84
CA GLY A 271 17.56 -4.20 -0.41
C GLY A 271 16.99 -5.22 0.64
N LEU A 272 17.78 -6.09 1.35
CA LEU A 272 17.43 -7.39 2.03
C LEU A 272 16.70 -7.24 3.35
N THR A 273 15.40 -7.01 3.26
CA THR A 273 14.51 -7.17 4.41
C THR A 273 13.26 -7.92 3.96
N TRP A 274 13.38 -9.25 4.03
CA TRP A 274 12.30 -10.23 3.93
C TRP A 274 11.53 -10.23 2.60
N GLN A 275 11.48 -11.40 1.97
CA GLN A 275 10.55 -11.64 0.86
C GLN A 275 9.14 -11.25 1.33
N LYS A 276 8.54 -10.24 0.70
CA LYS A 276 7.10 -9.97 0.79
C LYS A 276 6.37 -11.09 0.03
N ILE A 277 6.46 -12.31 0.53
CA ILE A 277 5.41 -13.29 0.29
C ILE A 277 4.16 -12.63 0.89
N LYS A 278 3.04 -12.62 0.16
CA LYS A 278 1.74 -12.16 0.66
C LYS A 278 1.31 -13.00 1.86
N LEU A 279 1.96 -12.81 3.00
CA LEU A 279 1.59 -13.27 4.33
C LEU A 279 0.72 -12.21 5.02
N ASP A 280 -0.02 -11.47 4.22
CA ASP A 280 -0.64 -10.22 4.62
C ASP A 280 -1.78 -10.46 5.63
N VAL A 281 -2.39 -11.66 5.66
CA VAL A 281 -3.52 -11.97 6.54
C VAL A 281 -3.12 -11.99 8.02
N TYR A 282 -2.00 -12.64 8.37
CA TYR A 282 -1.54 -12.68 9.77
C TYR A 282 -1.13 -11.28 10.25
N VAL A 283 -0.31 -10.59 9.45
CA VAL A 283 0.15 -9.24 9.75
C VAL A 283 -1.03 -8.26 9.83
N ALA A 284 -2.03 -8.43 8.97
CA ALA A 284 -3.25 -7.64 9.02
C ALA A 284 -4.00 -7.81 10.35
N ILE A 285 -4.19 -9.06 10.80
CA ILE A 285 -4.84 -9.34 12.09
C ILE A 285 -4.05 -8.71 13.24
N ASP A 286 -2.72 -8.85 13.25
CA ASP A 286 -1.86 -8.29 14.29
C ASP A 286 -1.94 -6.75 14.35
N ILE A 287 -1.81 -6.07 13.20
CA ILE A 287 -1.95 -4.60 13.12
C ILE A 287 -3.33 -4.15 13.59
N THR A 288 -4.40 -4.82 13.13
CA THR A 288 -5.76 -4.47 13.52
C THR A 288 -5.99 -4.68 15.02
N THR A 289 -5.58 -5.82 15.57
CA THR A 289 -5.74 -6.11 17.00
C THR A 289 -4.94 -5.14 17.87
N GLN A 290 -3.70 -4.82 17.47
CA GLN A 290 -2.89 -3.80 18.13
C GLN A 290 -3.57 -2.42 18.10
N ALA A 291 -4.15 -2.01 16.97
CA ALA A 291 -4.88 -0.75 16.86
C ALA A 291 -6.01 -0.65 17.90
N PHE A 292 -6.81 -1.72 18.04
CA PHE A 292 -7.87 -1.82 19.05
C PHE A 292 -7.34 -1.82 20.49
N GLN A 293 -6.25 -2.53 20.77
CA GLN A 293 -5.66 -2.62 22.11
C GLN A 293 -5.01 -1.30 22.56
N ALA A 294 -4.37 -0.58 21.64
CA ALA A 294 -3.66 0.66 21.94
C ALA A 294 -4.57 1.89 22.03
N THR A 295 -5.85 1.75 21.69
CA THR A 295 -6.85 2.82 21.71
C THR A 295 -7.73 2.73 22.96
N PRO A 296 -7.97 3.85 23.67
CA PRO A 296 -8.88 3.87 24.81
C PRO A 296 -10.28 3.36 24.45
N ARG A 297 -10.90 2.57 25.34
CA ARG A 297 -12.22 1.94 25.10
C ARG A 297 -13.34 2.92 24.73
N HIS A 298 -13.28 4.16 25.22
CA HIS A 298 -14.28 5.18 24.89
C HIS A 298 -14.18 5.67 23.42
N HIS A 299 -13.04 5.48 22.76
CA HIS A 299 -12.82 5.86 21.35
C HIS A 299 -13.05 4.69 20.37
N THR A 300 -13.40 3.49 20.83
CA THR A 300 -13.57 2.32 19.97
C THR A 300 -14.63 2.53 18.89
N GLY A 301 -15.73 3.21 19.20
CA GLY A 301 -16.75 3.56 18.19
C GLY A 301 -16.21 4.43 17.05
N ALA A 302 -15.40 5.44 17.39
CA ALA A 302 -14.74 6.29 16.40
C ALA A 302 -13.72 5.51 15.56
N MET A 303 -13.03 4.53 16.16
CA MET A 303 -12.13 3.65 15.42
C MET A 303 -12.89 2.81 14.39
N VAL A 304 -13.99 2.15 14.78
CA VAL A 304 -14.80 1.35 13.86
C VAL A 304 -15.35 2.22 12.74
N PHE A 305 -15.80 3.44 13.04
CA PHE A 305 -16.21 4.40 12.01
C PHE A 305 -15.07 4.74 11.05
N GLY A 306 -13.84 4.87 11.55
CA GLY A 306 -12.63 5.06 10.73
C GLY A 306 -12.30 3.89 9.79
N PHE A 307 -12.95 2.73 9.91
CA PHE A 307 -12.79 1.63 8.95
C PHE A 307 -13.65 1.81 7.70
N LEU A 308 -14.73 2.59 7.78
CA LEU A 308 -15.68 2.77 6.68
C LEU A 308 -15.05 3.30 5.39
N PRO A 309 -14.11 4.27 5.41
CA PRO A 309 -13.46 4.75 4.18
C PRO A 309 -12.69 3.64 3.44
N SER A 310 -11.98 2.78 4.16
CA SER A 310 -11.23 1.65 3.57
C SER A 310 -12.16 0.60 2.97
N VAL A 311 -13.29 0.33 3.62
CA VAL A 311 -14.34 -0.56 3.08
C VAL A 311 -14.97 0.03 1.83
N ALA A 312 -15.33 1.32 1.87
CA ALA A 312 -15.87 2.03 0.71
C ALA A 312 -14.88 2.02 -0.47
N TYR A 313 -13.59 2.20 -0.19
CA TYR A 313 -12.54 2.15 -1.21
C TYR A 313 -12.39 0.74 -1.81
N LEU A 314 -12.42 -0.32 -0.99
CA LEU A 314 -12.43 -1.69 -1.47
C LEU A 314 -13.63 -1.96 -2.39
N LEU A 315 -14.82 -1.50 -2.00
CA LEU A 315 -16.03 -1.61 -2.80
C LEU A 315 -15.88 -0.84 -4.11
N ALA A 316 -15.33 0.38 -4.10
CA ALA A 316 -15.07 1.13 -5.33
C ALA A 316 -14.14 0.37 -6.29
N ILE A 317 -13.15 -0.37 -5.77
CA ILE A 317 -12.25 -1.20 -6.58
C ILE A 317 -12.95 -2.45 -7.13
N LYS A 318 -13.75 -3.16 -6.33
CA LYS A 318 -14.30 -4.48 -6.68
C LYS A 318 -15.72 -4.46 -7.25
N ALA A 319 -16.56 -3.50 -6.87
CA ALA A 319 -17.95 -3.40 -7.30
C ALA A 319 -18.11 -3.34 -8.83
N PRO A 320 -17.26 -2.62 -9.60
CA PRO A 320 -17.36 -2.65 -11.07
C PRO A 320 -17.10 -4.02 -11.71
N GLY A 321 -16.48 -4.95 -10.96
CA GLY A 321 -16.27 -6.34 -11.38
C GLY A 321 -17.34 -7.32 -10.88
N TRP A 322 -18.21 -6.91 -9.95
CA TRP A 322 -19.27 -7.74 -9.35
C TRP A 322 -20.67 -7.35 -9.84
N ILE A 323 -20.87 -6.06 -10.07
CA ILE A 323 -22.07 -5.49 -10.66
C ILE A 323 -21.72 -5.31 -12.14
N GLY A 324 -22.38 -6.05 -13.04
CA GLY A 324 -22.24 -5.83 -14.48
C GLY A 324 -22.41 -4.34 -14.77
N ARG A 325 -21.60 -3.74 -15.65
CA ARG A 325 -21.71 -2.31 -15.99
C ARG A 325 -23.14 -2.02 -16.44
N ALA A 326 -23.97 -1.53 -15.54
CA ALA A 326 -25.18 -0.85 -15.92
C ALA A 326 -24.71 0.45 -16.57
N ASP A 327 -25.24 0.74 -17.76
CA ASP A 327 -25.03 2.01 -18.43
C ASP A 327 -25.25 3.15 -17.42
N PRO A 328 -24.32 4.11 -17.27
CA PRO A 328 -24.49 5.21 -16.31
C PRO A 328 -25.84 5.94 -16.45
N LEU A 329 -26.37 5.98 -17.68
CA LEU A 329 -27.68 6.51 -18.04
C LEU A 329 -28.87 5.76 -17.37
N VAL A 330 -28.72 4.47 -17.07
CA VAL A 330 -29.79 3.67 -16.44
C VAL A 330 -29.85 3.91 -14.93
N LEU A 331 -28.72 4.23 -14.29
CA LEU A 331 -28.70 4.51 -12.84
C LEU A 331 -29.27 5.89 -12.51
N GLU A 332 -29.05 6.91 -13.36
CA GLU A 332 -29.69 8.23 -13.19
C GLU A 332 -31.20 8.16 -13.40
N SER A 333 -31.68 7.31 -14.32
CA SER A 333 -33.11 7.14 -14.58
C SER A 333 -33.90 6.48 -13.44
N ARG A 334 -33.23 5.73 -12.55
CA ARG A 334 -33.86 5.10 -11.37
C ARG A 334 -33.83 5.95 -10.11
N THR A 335 -33.13 7.10 -10.14
CA THR A 335 -33.13 8.09 -9.06
C THR A 335 -34.13 9.23 -9.25
N SER A 336 -35.03 9.15 -10.24
CA SER A 336 -36.24 9.98 -10.28
C SER A 336 -37.28 9.46 -9.28
N GLY A 337 -36.99 9.68 -8.00
CA GLY A 337 -37.84 9.26 -6.89
C GLY A 337 -37.21 9.64 -5.56
N SER A 338 -37.22 10.95 -5.25
CA SER A 338 -36.96 11.50 -3.91
C SER A 338 -35.63 11.08 -3.23
N ALA A 339 -34.49 11.42 -3.84
CA ALA A 339 -33.22 11.46 -3.12
C ALA A 339 -32.50 12.77 -3.46
N LEU A 340 -32.32 13.61 -2.44
CA LEU A 340 -31.57 14.87 -2.52
C LEU A 340 -30.11 14.61 -2.93
N PRO A 341 -29.52 15.44 -3.80
CA PRO A 341 -28.12 15.30 -4.20
C PRO A 341 -27.21 15.58 -2.99
N ILE A 342 -26.41 14.58 -2.62
CA ILE A 342 -25.44 14.68 -1.54
C ILE A 342 -24.25 15.49 -2.06
N GLN A 343 -24.28 16.81 -1.87
CA GLN A 343 -23.06 17.62 -1.86
C GLN A 343 -22.35 17.45 -0.51
N PRO A 344 -21.02 17.26 -0.49
CA PRO A 344 -20.26 17.15 0.76
C PRO A 344 -20.19 18.53 1.42
N GLY A 345 -21.11 18.81 2.35
CA GLY A 345 -21.16 20.06 3.10
C GLY A 345 -22.42 20.31 3.93
N ALA A 346 -23.52 19.57 3.69
CA ALA A 346 -24.83 19.89 4.30
C ALA A 346 -25.24 18.97 5.47
N LEU A 347 -24.30 18.56 6.34
CA LEU A 347 -24.63 17.77 7.53
C LEU A 347 -24.47 18.52 8.86
N ILE A 348 -24.78 19.81 8.89
CA ILE A 348 -25.00 20.58 10.13
C ILE A 348 -26.17 21.57 9.91
N ALA A 349 -27.38 21.06 9.65
CA ALA A 349 -28.59 21.91 9.67
C ALA A 349 -29.92 21.16 9.85
N SER A 350 -29.91 19.90 10.31
CA SER A 350 -31.13 19.06 10.35
C SER A 350 -31.74 18.91 11.76
N ARG A 351 -31.52 19.84 12.70
CA ARG A 351 -32.10 19.74 14.05
C ARG A 351 -32.77 21.00 14.61
N TYR A 352 -33.09 21.99 13.78
CA TYR A 352 -33.83 23.19 14.21
C TYR A 352 -34.90 23.64 13.19
N ALA A 353 -35.69 22.69 12.67
CA ALA A 353 -36.83 23.00 11.78
C ALA A 353 -38.13 22.32 12.23
N THR A 354 -38.35 22.20 13.55
CA THR A 354 -39.64 21.79 14.13
C THR A 354 -40.21 22.81 15.12
N ASP A 355 -39.72 24.06 15.13
CA ASP A 355 -40.39 25.13 15.88
C ASP A 355 -40.48 26.41 15.04
N GLY A 356 -41.71 26.89 14.86
CA GLY A 356 -42.10 27.89 13.87
C GLY A 356 -41.73 29.32 14.24
N ARG A 357 -40.44 29.66 14.31
CA ARG A 357 -39.98 31.06 14.42
C ARG A 357 -38.97 31.42 13.34
N LYS A 358 -39.33 32.40 12.50
CA LYS A 358 -38.37 33.28 11.78
C LYS A 358 -37.70 34.23 12.81
N PRO A 359 -36.64 35.03 12.50
CA PRO A 359 -35.72 35.10 11.34
C PRO A 359 -34.22 35.25 11.75
N ASN A 360 -33.26 35.24 10.81
CA ASN A 360 -32.38 36.37 10.47
C ASN A 360 -31.13 35.96 9.66
N THR A 361 -30.83 36.84 8.72
CA THR A 361 -29.71 36.97 7.78
C THR A 361 -28.33 36.70 8.39
N ILE A 362 -27.56 35.75 7.84
CA ILE A 362 -26.08 35.81 7.78
C ILE A 362 -25.64 35.13 6.46
N ALA A 363 -24.88 35.85 5.64
CA ALA A 363 -24.32 35.40 4.37
C ALA A 363 -23.16 34.40 4.56
N PRO A 364 -22.93 33.46 3.62
CA PRO A 364 -21.77 32.57 3.69
C PRO A 364 -20.51 33.29 3.22
N VAL A 365 -19.55 33.41 4.13
CA VAL A 365 -18.13 33.61 3.79
C VAL A 365 -17.53 32.20 3.71
N TRP A 366 -16.99 31.90 2.53
CA TRP A 366 -16.08 30.82 2.10
C TRP A 366 -15.88 29.60 3.01
#